data_AF-A0A0E3QDJ9-F1
#
_entry.id   AF-A0A0E3QDJ9-F1
#
_cell.length_a   1.000
_cell.length_b   1.000
_cell.length_c   1.000
_cell.angle_alpha   90.00
_cell.angle_beta   90.00
_cell.angle_gamma   90.00
#
_symmetry.space_group_name_H-M   'P 1'
#
loop_
_entity.id
_entity.type
_entity.pdbx_description
1 polymer ?
#
loop_
_entity_poly.entity_id
_entity_poly.type
_entity_poly.pdbx_seq_one_letter_code
_entity_poly.pdbx_strand_id
1 'polypeptide(L)'
;MSSPDNTDVKKIEAEAELISCFGIRDWSREPFEAGCHIWKAGVRAEEAIKKLTAFSLQGSLLSNKNIHICGEAYSDFQGFIEGGLRTALQVIKHIT
;
A
#
# COMPACT_ATOMS: atom_id res chain seq x y z
N MET A 1 21.47 41.65 9.61
CA MET A 1 20.70 40.43 9.27
C MET A 1 21.55 39.64 8.30
N SER A 2 22.17 38.54 8.75
CA SER A 2 22.96 37.66 7.89
C SER A 2 22.02 36.81 7.04
N SER A 3 22.23 36.79 5.72
CA SER A 3 21.53 35.93 4.78
C SER A 3 21.63 34.47 5.20
N PRO A 4 20.58 33.64 4.99
CA PRO A 4 20.65 32.23 5.33
C PRO A 4 21.78 31.54 4.57
N ASP A 5 22.48 30.64 5.26
CA ASP A 5 23.67 29.93 4.77
C ASP A 5 23.36 29.16 3.47
N ASN A 6 23.86 29.67 2.35
CA ASN A 6 23.62 29.15 1.00
C ASN A 6 24.65 28.08 0.57
N THR A 7 25.48 27.63 1.51
CA THR A 7 26.60 26.71 1.26
C THR A 7 26.10 25.27 1.03
N ASP A 8 25.03 24.86 1.71
CA ASP A 8 24.42 23.53 1.53
C ASP A 8 23.78 23.37 0.15
N VAL A 9 23.14 24.41 -0.39
CA VAL A 9 22.45 24.34 -1.70
C VAL A 9 23.45 24.09 -2.82
N LYS A 10 24.55 24.84 -2.87
CA LYS A 10 25.59 24.68 -3.90
C LYS A 10 26.25 23.30 -3.85
N LYS A 11 26.38 22.74 -2.64
CA LYS A 11 26.93 21.41 -2.45
C LYS A 11 25.98 20.33 -2.97
N ILE A 12 24.69 20.43 -2.67
CA ILE A 12 23.65 19.54 -3.18
C ILE A 12 23.59 19.60 -4.71
N GLU A 13 23.68 20.79 -5.31
CA GLU A 13 23.71 20.98 -6.76
C GLU A 13 24.93 20.28 -7.40
N ALA A 14 26.12 20.49 -6.84
CA ALA A 14 27.34 19.84 -7.32
C ALA A 14 27.29 18.30 -7.20
N GLU A 15 26.68 17.77 -6.14
CA GLU A 15 26.47 16.33 -5.95
C GLU A 15 25.42 15.77 -6.92
N ALA A 16 24.36 16.53 -7.23
CA ALA A 16 23.35 16.14 -8.20
C ALA A 16 23.93 16.04 -9.63
N GLU A 17 24.89 16.91 -9.99
CA GLU A 17 25.61 16.81 -11.27
C GLU A 17 26.43 15.52 -11.41
N LEU A 18 26.72 14.80 -10.31
CA LEU A 18 27.39 13.50 -10.35
C LEU A 18 26.44 12.33 -10.72
N ILE A 19 25.12 12.55 -10.71
CA ILE A 19 24.13 11.52 -11.07
C ILE A 19 24.11 11.36 -12.59
N SER A 20 24.79 10.32 -13.08
CA SER A 20 24.91 10.05 -14.52
C SER A 20 23.63 9.45 -15.14
N CYS A 21 22.77 8.82 -14.35
CA CYS A 21 21.46 8.36 -14.78
C CYS A 21 20.49 8.19 -13.60
N PHE A 22 19.20 8.36 -13.87
CA PHE A 22 18.12 8.09 -12.91
C PHE A 22 16.88 7.57 -13.62
N GLY A 23 16.06 6.82 -12.89
CA GLY A 23 14.76 6.34 -13.36
C GLY A 23 13.69 6.65 -12.33
N ILE A 24 12.63 7.35 -12.76
CA ILE A 24 11.47 7.63 -11.93
C ILE A 24 10.30 6.82 -12.49
N ARG A 25 9.64 6.07 -11.61
CA ARG A 25 8.37 5.42 -11.91
C ARG A 25 7.29 6.05 -11.07
N ASP A 26 6.35 6.70 -11.73
CA ASP A 26 5.15 7.23 -11.08
C ASP A 26 4.07 6.14 -11.04
N TRP A 27 3.90 5.52 -9.88
CA TRP A 27 2.89 4.50 -9.63
C TRP A 27 1.49 5.07 -9.40
N SER A 28 1.35 6.40 -9.26
CA SER A 28 0.04 7.03 -9.08
C SER A 28 -0.74 7.20 -10.40
N ARG A 29 -0.08 6.96 -11.54
CA ARG A 29 -0.69 7.08 -12.86
C ARG A 29 -1.36 5.79 -13.30
N GLU A 30 -2.33 5.92 -14.21
CA GLU A 30 -2.89 4.79 -14.94
C GLU A 30 -1.78 3.92 -15.56
N PRO A 31 -1.91 2.58 -15.53
CA PRO A 31 -3.03 1.78 -15.01
C PRO A 31 -2.89 1.35 -13.54
N PHE A 32 -1.92 1.86 -12.79
CA PHE A 32 -1.62 1.37 -11.42
C PHE A 32 -2.33 2.16 -10.33
N GLU A 33 -2.50 3.47 -10.54
CA GLU A 33 -3.34 4.38 -9.75
C GLU A 33 -3.00 4.53 -8.24
N ALA A 34 -2.04 3.77 -7.72
CA ALA A 34 -1.47 3.89 -6.39
C ALA A 34 -0.11 3.16 -6.28
N GLY A 35 0.83 3.73 -5.51
CA GLY A 35 2.09 3.06 -5.15
C GLY A 35 1.99 2.20 -3.89
N CYS A 36 1.30 2.70 -2.87
CA CYS A 36 0.98 1.99 -1.63
C CYS A 36 -0.33 2.54 -1.04
N HIS A 37 -0.92 1.82 -0.10
CA HIS A 37 -2.16 2.23 0.57
C HIS A 37 -1.93 2.42 2.05
N ILE A 38 -2.71 3.30 2.69
CA ILE A 38 -2.69 3.48 4.14
C ILE A 38 -4.11 3.58 4.66
N TRP A 39 -4.38 2.94 5.80
CA TRP A 39 -5.66 3.06 6.48
C TRP A 39 -5.98 4.52 6.83
N LYS A 40 -7.16 4.98 6.43
CA LYS A 40 -7.66 6.30 6.84
C LYS A 40 -7.89 6.31 8.36
N ALA A 41 -7.72 7.48 8.96
CA ALA A 41 -7.99 7.68 10.38
C ALA A 41 -9.42 7.24 10.75
N GLY A 42 -9.56 6.57 11.90
CA GLY A 42 -10.84 6.05 12.37
C GLY A 42 -11.26 4.70 11.77
N VAL A 43 -10.54 4.16 10.78
CA VAL A 43 -10.82 2.82 10.26
C VAL A 43 -10.30 1.76 11.23
N ARG A 44 -11.17 0.81 11.60
CA ARG A 44 -10.81 -0.37 12.40
C ARG A 44 -10.24 -1.44 11.48
N ALA A 45 -8.93 -1.33 11.19
CA ALA A 45 -8.23 -2.18 10.23
C ALA A 45 -8.46 -3.68 10.45
N GLU A 46 -8.39 -4.15 11.70
CA GLU A 46 -8.59 -5.56 12.03
C GLU A 46 -9.99 -6.07 11.62
N GLU A 47 -11.04 -5.26 11.81
CA GLU A 47 -12.41 -5.63 11.42
C GLU A 47 -12.56 -5.63 9.90
N ALA A 48 -11.95 -4.66 9.22
CA ALA A 48 -11.95 -4.59 7.77
C ALA A 48 -11.24 -5.81 7.16
N ILE A 49 -10.05 -6.16 7.66
CA ILE A 49 -9.29 -7.35 7.26
C ILE A 49 -10.15 -8.60 7.44
N LYS A 50 -10.70 -8.82 8.65
CA LYS A 50 -11.57 -9.98 8.95
C LYS A 50 -12.76 -10.08 8.00
N LYS A 51 -13.41 -8.96 7.68
CA LYS A 51 -14.54 -8.92 6.75
C LYS A 51 -14.11 -9.27 5.32
N LEU A 52 -12.97 -8.76 4.88
CA LEU A 52 -12.45 -8.96 3.53
C LEU A 52 -11.84 -10.36 3.33
N THR A 53 -11.39 -11.02 4.40
CA THR A 53 -10.89 -12.40 4.35
C THR A 53 -11.91 -13.35 3.73
N ALA A 54 -13.19 -13.24 4.10
CA ALA A 54 -14.26 -14.06 3.53
C ALA A 54 -15.64 -13.44 3.77
N PHE A 55 -16.38 -13.17 2.69
CA PHE A 55 -17.74 -12.62 2.75
C PHE A 55 -18.60 -13.13 1.59
N SER A 56 -19.88 -12.77 1.62
CA SER A 56 -20.86 -13.04 0.57
C SER A 56 -21.43 -11.72 0.06
N LEU A 57 -21.85 -11.67 -1.21
CA LEU A 57 -22.56 -10.50 -1.74
C LEU A 57 -23.95 -10.38 -1.10
N GLN A 58 -24.40 -9.13 -0.97
CA GLN A 58 -25.75 -8.84 -0.52
C GLN A 58 -26.78 -9.44 -1.50
N GLY A 59 -27.77 -10.16 -0.97
CA GLY A 59 -28.76 -10.86 -1.78
C GLY A 59 -28.37 -12.27 -2.22
N SER A 60 -27.19 -12.77 -1.83
CA SER A 60 -26.87 -14.19 -2.01
C SER A 60 -27.80 -15.06 -1.16
N LEU A 61 -28.51 -15.99 -1.81
CA LEU A 61 -29.37 -16.98 -1.15
C LEU A 61 -28.59 -17.98 -0.29
N LEU A 62 -27.29 -18.12 -0.61
CA LEU A 62 -26.36 -18.98 0.12
C LEU A 62 -25.42 -18.08 0.91
N SER A 63 -25.37 -18.27 2.23
CA SER A 63 -24.43 -17.58 3.14
C SER A 63 -22.99 -18.08 3.01
N ASN A 64 -22.63 -18.56 1.82
CA ASN A 64 -21.34 -19.17 1.55
C ASN A 64 -20.36 -18.01 1.43
N LYS A 65 -19.43 -17.89 2.38
CA LYS A 65 -18.39 -16.86 2.40
C LYS A 65 -17.31 -17.18 1.36
N ASN A 66 -17.71 -17.17 0.09
CA ASN A 66 -16.93 -17.65 -1.06
C ASN A 66 -16.22 -16.53 -1.82
N ILE A 67 -16.33 -15.28 -1.35
CA ILE A 67 -15.60 -14.15 -1.90
C ILE A 67 -14.54 -13.75 -0.90
N HIS A 68 -13.32 -13.62 -1.41
CA HIS A 68 -12.12 -13.35 -0.64
C HIS A 68 -11.38 -12.18 -1.29
N ILE A 69 -10.95 -11.23 -0.48
CA ILE A 69 -10.07 -10.13 -0.90
C ILE A 69 -8.80 -10.22 -0.05
N CYS A 70 -7.67 -10.31 -0.74
CA CYS A 70 -6.34 -10.23 -0.15
C CYS A 70 -5.47 -9.26 -0.95
N GLY A 71 -4.34 -8.89 -0.38
CA GLY A 71 -3.40 -7.94 -0.97
C GLY A 71 -2.91 -6.91 0.04
N GLU A 72 -1.90 -6.15 -0.37
CA GLU A 72 -1.25 -5.13 0.47
C GLU A 72 -2.23 -4.05 0.93
N ALA A 73 -3.15 -3.63 0.04
CA ALA A 73 -3.98 -2.45 0.23
C ALA A 73 -4.81 -2.46 1.52
N TYR A 74 -5.29 -3.65 1.90
CA TYR A 74 -6.13 -3.88 3.08
C TYR A 74 -5.44 -4.83 4.07
N SER A 75 -4.12 -4.70 4.23
CA SER A 75 -3.34 -5.53 5.15
C SER A 75 -3.04 -4.83 6.48
N ASP A 76 -2.51 -5.60 7.43
CA ASP A 76 -1.96 -5.10 8.70
C ASP A 76 -0.54 -4.57 8.57
N PHE A 77 0.10 -4.75 7.40
CA PHE A 77 1.46 -4.29 7.13
C PHE A 77 1.57 -3.63 5.74
N GLN A 78 0.80 -2.54 5.58
CA GLN A 78 0.76 -1.69 4.39
C GLN A 78 2.13 -1.12 4.02
N GLY A 79 2.38 -0.97 2.72
CA GLY A 79 3.65 -0.57 2.13
C GLY A 79 4.65 -1.71 1.94
N PHE A 80 4.35 -2.92 2.42
CA PHE A 80 5.27 -4.06 2.39
C PHE A 80 4.65 -5.29 1.71
N ILE A 81 5.51 -6.06 1.05
CA ILE A 81 5.15 -7.36 0.46
C ILE A 81 4.54 -8.29 1.52
N GLU A 82 5.08 -8.27 2.73
CA GLU A 82 4.64 -9.09 3.86
C GLU A 82 3.15 -8.88 4.18
N GLY A 83 2.62 -7.65 4.08
CA GLY A 83 1.19 -7.40 4.28
C GLY A 83 0.31 -8.13 3.26
N GLY A 84 0.73 -8.15 2.00
CA GLY A 84 0.06 -8.92 0.94
C GLY A 84 0.12 -10.42 1.19
N LEU A 85 1.27 -10.95 1.61
CA LEU A 85 1.45 -12.37 1.91
C LEU A 85 0.61 -12.83 3.11
N ARG A 86 0.54 -12.03 4.17
CA ARG A 86 -0.24 -12.34 5.39
C ARG A 86 -1.73 -12.42 5.10
N THR A 87 -2.28 -11.47 4.33
CA THR A 87 -3.70 -11.50 3.95
C THR A 87 -4.00 -12.65 2.99
N ALA A 88 -3.11 -12.96 2.05
CA ALA A 88 -3.26 -14.13 1.19
C ALA A 88 -3.27 -15.44 1.99
N LEU A 89 -2.38 -15.58 2.98
CA LEU A 89 -2.36 -16.73 3.88
C LEU A 89 -3.65 -16.86 4.71
N GLN A 90 -4.20 -15.74 5.20
CA GLN A 90 -5.49 -15.73 5.90
C GLN A 90 -6.63 -16.23 5.01
N VAL A 91 -6.67 -15.79 3.75
CA VAL A 91 -7.66 -16.26 2.76
C VAL A 91 -7.51 -17.75 2.50
N ILE A 92 -6.28 -18.23 2.24
CA ILE A 92 -6.03 -19.65 1.95
C ILE A 92 -6.51 -20.53 3.12
N LYS A 93 -6.21 -20.15 4.36
CA LYS A 93 -6.67 -20.86 5.58
C LYS A 93 -8.19 -20.90 5.75
N HIS A 94 -8.94 -20.01 5.11
CA HIS A 94 -10.40 -20.03 5.12
C HIS A 94 -10.97 -20.93 4.02
N ILE A 95 -10.21 -21.17 2.95
CA ILE A 95 -10.63 -21.99 1.81
C ILE A 95 -10.32 -23.47 2.05
N THR A 96 -9.22 -23.78 2.74
CA THR A 96 -8.78 -25.14 3.09
C THR A 96 -9.35 -25.61 4.42
#